data_AF-A0A370L457-F1
#
_entry.id   AF-A0A370L457-F1
#
_cell.length_a   1.000
_cell.length_b   1.000
_cell.length_c   1.000
_cell.angle_alpha   90.00
_cell.angle_beta   90.00
_cell.angle_gamma   90.00
#
_symmetry.space_group_name_H-M   'P 1'
#
loop_
_entity.id
_entity.type
_entity.pdbx_description
1 polymer ?
#
loop_
_entity_poly.entity_id
_entity_poly.type
_entity_poly.pdbx_seq_one_letter_code
_entity_poly.pdbx_strand_id
1 'polypeptide(L)'
;MYISNLFGYIHLEAIVTVLIKDADTDRVIRELAARTGETITHAVKIAAEERLARLPAPPKGRIDMEKVEEILARIHSYPRINEHLTDDEIIGYDENGVPS
;
A
#
# COMPACT_ATOMS: atom_id res chain seq x y z
N MET A 1 -26.08 0.86 -55.52
CA MET A 1 -26.75 -0.34 -54.98
C MET A 1 -25.76 -1.07 -54.10
N TYR A 2 -26.05 -1.06 -52.79
CA TYR A 2 -25.58 -1.88 -51.67
C TYR A 2 -24.15 -2.50 -51.65
N ILE A 3 -23.29 -1.95 -50.78
CA ILE A 3 -22.67 -2.49 -49.53
C ILE A 3 -21.71 -3.68 -49.69
N SER A 4 -20.47 -3.47 -49.25
CA SER A 4 -19.82 -4.41 -48.32
C SER A 4 -18.88 -3.66 -47.38
N ASN A 5 -19.35 -3.62 -46.15
CA ASN A 5 -18.83 -3.00 -44.96
C ASN A 5 -17.56 -3.74 -44.51
N LEU A 6 -16.42 -3.05 -44.44
CA LEU A 6 -15.25 -3.52 -43.73
C LEU A 6 -14.73 -2.43 -42.78
N PHE A 7 -15.65 -1.84 -42.00
CA PHE A 7 -15.25 -1.15 -40.79
C PHE A 7 -14.82 -2.24 -39.80
N GLY A 8 -13.53 -2.57 -39.85
CA GLY A 8 -12.86 -3.38 -38.84
C GLY A 8 -13.10 -2.73 -37.48
N TYR A 9 -14.05 -3.30 -36.74
CA TYR A 9 -14.22 -3.04 -35.32
C TYR A 9 -12.99 -3.60 -34.61
N ILE A 10 -11.91 -2.83 -34.61
CA ILE A 10 -10.89 -2.96 -33.58
C ILE A 10 -11.54 -2.36 -32.33
N HIS A 11 -12.29 -3.19 -31.62
CA HIS A 11 -12.72 -2.87 -30.26
C HIS A 11 -11.45 -2.92 -29.40
N LEU A 12 -10.72 -1.80 -29.39
CA LEU A 12 -9.72 -1.57 -28.37
C LEU A 12 -10.52 -1.45 -27.08
N GLU A 13 -10.43 -2.46 -26.21
CA GLU A 13 -10.78 -2.33 -24.80
C GLU A 13 -9.98 -1.15 -24.27
N ALA A 14 -10.60 0.04 -24.27
CA ALA A 14 -10.03 1.20 -23.62
C ALA A 14 -9.95 0.82 -22.14
N ILE A 15 -8.75 0.54 -21.65
CA ILE A 15 -8.53 0.35 -20.22
C ILE A 15 -8.78 1.70 -19.57
N VAL A 16 -10.03 1.94 -19.19
CA VAL A 16 -10.43 3.05 -18.35
C VAL A 16 -10.05 2.66 -16.93
N THR A 17 -8.88 3.11 -16.48
CA THR A 17 -8.40 2.84 -15.12
C THR A 17 -9.06 3.76 -14.08
N VAL A 18 -9.57 4.93 -14.48
CA VAL A 18 -10.33 5.85 -13.62
C VAL A 18 -11.55 6.38 -14.39
N LEU A 19 -12.76 6.14 -13.85
CA LEU A 19 -14.02 6.67 -14.36
C LEU A 19 -14.71 7.49 -13.26
N ILE A 20 -14.91 8.78 -13.52
CA ILE A 20 -15.63 9.68 -12.61
C ILE A 20 -16.96 10.06 -13.26
N LYS A 21 -18.08 9.68 -12.61
CA LYS A 21 -19.44 10.02 -13.06
C LYS A 21 -20.06 11.08 -12.15
N ASP A 22 -19.39 12.22 -12.08
CA ASP A 22 -19.83 13.38 -11.32
C ASP A 22 -19.63 14.66 -12.13
N ALA A 23 -20.71 15.44 -12.31
CA ALA A 23 -20.73 16.59 -13.21
C ALA A 23 -19.89 17.76 -12.66
N ASP A 24 -19.90 17.95 -11.34
CA ASP A 24 -19.11 18.99 -10.70
C ASP A 24 -17.62 18.69 -10.80
N THR A 25 -17.23 17.44 -10.59
CA THR A 25 -15.84 16.99 -10.74
C THR A 25 -15.36 17.14 -12.19
N ASP A 26 -16.16 16.75 -13.19
CA ASP A 26 -15.81 16.97 -14.61
C ASP A 26 -15.59 18.47 -14.91
N ARG A 27 -16.48 19.35 -14.42
CA ARG A 27 -16.35 20.80 -14.58
C ARG A 27 -15.05 21.32 -13.96
N VAL A 28 -14.75 20.93 -12.72
CA VAL A 28 -13.53 21.36 -12.01
C VAL A 28 -12.28 20.87 -12.72
N ILE A 29 -12.26 19.62 -13.18
CA ILE A 29 -11.12 19.04 -13.90
C ILE A 29 -10.87 19.77 -15.22
N ARG A 30 -11.94 20.05 -15.98
CA ARG A 30 -11.83 20.80 -17.25
C ARG A 30 -11.34 22.22 -17.03
N GLU A 31 -11.83 22.88 -16.00
CA GLU A 31 -11.40 24.24 -15.66
C GLU A 31 -9.93 24.26 -15.23
N LEU A 32 -9.48 23.29 -14.43
CA LEU A 32 -8.07 23.14 -14.07
C LEU A 32 -7.19 22.97 -15.31
N ALA A 33 -7.52 22.00 -16.17
CA ALA A 33 -6.80 21.72 -17.40
C ALA A 33 -6.73 22.96 -18.33
N ALA A 34 -7.84 23.70 -18.46
CA ALA A 34 -7.90 24.91 -19.27
C ALA A 34 -7.01 26.03 -18.70
N ARG A 35 -6.97 26.20 -17.38
CA ARG A 35 -6.16 27.23 -16.71
C ARG A 35 -4.67 26.89 -16.73
N THR A 36 -4.29 25.62 -16.67
CA THR A 36 -2.89 25.18 -16.69
C THR A 36 -2.35 24.91 -18.10
N GLY A 37 -3.23 24.79 -19.09
CA GLY A 37 -2.85 24.42 -20.46
C GLY A 37 -2.49 22.92 -20.60
N GLU A 38 -2.92 22.10 -19.65
CA GLU A 38 -2.60 20.68 -19.59
C GLU A 38 -3.74 19.82 -20.15
N THR A 39 -3.44 18.55 -20.45
CA THR A 39 -4.51 17.58 -20.71
C THR A 39 -5.25 17.26 -19.41
N ILE A 40 -6.53 16.87 -19.50
CA ILE A 40 -7.34 16.44 -18.35
C ILE A 40 -6.58 15.42 -17.47
N THR A 41 -5.99 14.40 -18.09
CA THR A 41 -5.26 13.36 -17.39
C THR A 41 -4.03 13.90 -16.65
N HIS A 42 -3.28 14.82 -17.27
CA HIS A 42 -2.09 15.40 -16.66
C HIS A 42 -2.44 16.32 -15.50
N ALA A 43 -3.45 17.18 -15.68
CA ALA A 43 -3.96 18.08 -14.65
C ALA A 43 -4.44 17.30 -13.41
N VAL A 44 -5.18 16.20 -13.61
CA VAL A 44 -5.64 15.34 -12.50
C VAL A 44 -4.47 14.66 -11.80
N LYS A 45 -3.49 14.15 -12.57
CA LYS A 45 -2.29 13.52 -12.01
C LYS A 45 -1.52 14.49 -11.12
N ILE A 46 -1.20 15.69 -11.62
CA ILE A 46 -0.44 16.69 -10.87
C ILE A 46 -1.24 17.14 -9.63
N ALA A 47 -2.54 17.43 -9.77
CA ALA A 47 -3.35 17.81 -8.63
C ALA A 47 -3.37 16.73 -7.52
N ALA A 48 -3.42 15.46 -7.90
CA ALA A 48 -3.35 14.34 -6.97
C ALA A 48 -1.97 14.23 -6.30
N GLU A 49 -0.90 14.31 -7.08
CA GLU A 49 0.49 14.27 -6.57
C GLU A 49 0.78 15.44 -5.62
N GLU A 50 0.37 16.65 -5.97
CA GLU A 50 0.50 17.82 -5.12
C GLU A 50 -0.29 17.68 -3.81
N ARG A 51 -1.52 17.14 -3.88
CA ARG A 51 -2.32 16.92 -2.68
C ARG A 51 -1.66 15.88 -1.78
N LEU A 52 -1.15 14.78 -2.35
CA LEU A 52 -0.42 13.76 -1.61
C LEU A 52 0.85 14.33 -0.96
N ALA A 53 1.59 15.19 -1.67
CA ALA A 53 2.79 15.83 -1.12
C ALA A 53 2.52 16.76 0.06
N ARG A 54 1.31 17.37 0.12
CA ARG A 54 0.87 18.21 1.25
C ARG A 54 0.38 17.41 2.45
N LEU A 55 0.06 16.14 2.27
CA LEU A 55 -0.39 15.29 3.37
C LEU A 55 0.85 14.73 4.09
N PRO A 56 0.81 14.60 5.43
CA PRO A 56 1.84 13.84 6.12
C PRO A 56 1.89 12.44 5.50
N ALA A 57 3.10 11.91 5.34
CA ALA A 57 3.24 10.51 4.93
C ALA A 57 2.34 9.66 5.83
N PRO A 58 1.54 8.73 5.27
CA PRO A 58 0.77 7.82 6.10
C PRO A 58 1.73 7.24 7.13
N PRO A 59 1.32 7.05 8.39
CA PRO A 59 2.20 6.46 9.39
C PRO A 59 2.67 5.11 8.82
N LYS A 60 3.88 5.07 8.24
CA LYS A 60 4.58 3.83 7.92
C LYS A 60 4.59 3.12 9.23
N GLY A 61 3.84 2.00 9.37
CA GLY A 61 3.54 1.35 10.65
C GLY A 61 4.74 1.50 11.59
N ARG A 62 4.72 2.55 12.42
CA ARG A 62 5.89 2.92 13.20
C ARG A 62 5.85 1.93 14.31
N ILE A 63 6.88 1.08 14.38
CA ILE A 63 7.08 0.27 15.57
C ILE A 63 7.15 1.26 16.72
N ASP A 64 6.19 1.14 17.61
CA ASP A 64 6.13 1.93 18.82
C ASP A 64 7.21 1.40 19.76
N MET A 65 8.39 2.02 19.69
CA MET A 65 9.55 1.57 20.47
C MET A 65 9.31 1.68 21.96
N GLU A 66 8.49 2.65 22.41
CA GLU A 66 8.10 2.80 23.81
C GLU A 66 7.26 1.60 24.26
N LYS A 67 6.29 1.18 23.42
CA LYS A 67 5.51 -0.03 23.66
C LYS A 67 6.36 -1.32 23.61
N VAL A 68 7.38 -1.37 22.75
CA VAL A 68 8.33 -2.50 22.72
C VAL A 68 9.12 -2.56 24.02
N GLU A 69 9.65 -1.43 24.48
CA GLU A 69 10.40 -1.33 25.74
C GLU A 69 9.54 -1.71 26.96
N GLU A 70 8.28 -1.28 27.00
CA GLU A 70 7.33 -1.66 28.05
C GLU A 70 7.12 -3.18 28.11
N ILE A 71 6.92 -3.82 26.96
CA ILE A 71 6.73 -5.28 26.86
C ILE A 71 7.99 -6.01 27.32
N LEU A 72 9.17 -5.55 26.88
CA LEU A 72 10.46 -6.15 27.28
C LEU A 72 10.70 -6.01 28.77
N ALA A 73 10.45 -4.83 29.35
CA ALA A 73 10.56 -4.61 30.79
C ALA A 73 9.65 -5.56 31.59
N ARG A 74 8.41 -5.77 31.11
CA ARG A 74 7.48 -6.73 31.72
C ARG A 74 8.02 -8.16 31.64
N ILE A 75 8.50 -8.60 30.48
CA ILE A 75 9.07 -9.95 30.31
C ILE A 75 10.28 -10.15 31.24
N HIS A 76 11.15 -9.15 31.34
CA HIS A 76 12.34 -9.21 32.21
C HIS A 76 12.00 -9.19 33.71
N SER A 77 10.80 -8.75 34.10
CA SER A 77 10.37 -8.77 35.50
C SER A 77 9.98 -10.16 36.01
N TYR A 78 9.79 -11.14 35.12
CA TYR A 78 9.39 -12.49 35.53
C TYR A 78 10.56 -13.27 36.13
N PRO A 79 10.31 -14.09 37.18
CA PRO A 79 11.32 -15.00 37.71
C PRO A 79 11.84 -15.91 36.61
N ARG A 80 13.17 -16.03 36.52
CA ARG A 80 13.79 -16.97 35.61
C ARG A 80 13.52 -18.39 36.10
N ILE A 81 13.06 -19.23 35.19
CA ILE A 81 12.84 -20.66 35.41
C ILE A 81 13.85 -21.44 34.58
N ASN A 82 14.12 -22.69 34.96
CA ASN A 82 15.00 -23.61 34.23
C ASN A 82 16.43 -23.08 33.99
N GLU A 83 16.94 -22.24 34.88
CA GLU A 83 18.30 -21.69 34.77
C GLU A 83 19.41 -22.75 34.82
N HIS A 84 19.08 -23.95 35.29
CA HIS A 84 20.00 -25.08 35.34
C HIS A 84 20.07 -25.86 34.02
N LEU A 85 19.16 -25.60 33.07
CA LEU A 85 19.14 -26.26 31.77
C LEU A 85 19.96 -25.45 30.75
N THR A 86 20.72 -26.16 29.95
CA THR A 86 21.34 -25.65 28.72
C THR A 86 20.29 -25.44 27.62
N ASP A 87 20.62 -24.66 26.59
CA ASP A 87 19.71 -24.41 25.47
C ASP A 87 19.25 -25.72 24.80
N ASP A 88 20.15 -26.69 24.67
CA ASP A 88 19.86 -28.01 24.11
C ASP A 88 18.89 -28.83 25.00
N GLU A 89 19.06 -28.77 26.32
CA GLU A 89 18.14 -29.40 27.28
C GLU A 89 16.77 -28.70 27.34
N ILE A 90 16.72 -27.39 27.07
CA ILE A 90 15.46 -26.63 26.98
C ILE A 90 14.70 -26.99 25.69
N ILE A 91 15.43 -27.19 24.59
CA ILE A 91 14.88 -27.56 23.28
C ILE A 91 14.47 -29.04 23.27
N GLY A 92 15.19 -29.91 23.98
CA GLY A 92 14.89 -31.34 24.11
C GLY A 92 15.26 -32.18 22.88
N TYR A 93 16.17 -31.66 22.04
CA TYR A 93 16.70 -32.36 20.87
C TYR A 93 18.22 -32.31 20.91
N ASP A 94 18.86 -33.43 20.57
CA ASP A 94 20.31 -33.48 20.40
C ASP A 94 20.76 -32.83 19.07
N GLU A 95 22.07 -32.81 18.83
CA GLU A 95 22.69 -32.27 17.61
C GLU A 95 22.23 -32.97 16.31
N ASN A 96 21.60 -34.14 16.42
CA ASN A 96 21.07 -34.92 15.30
C ASN A 96 19.56 -34.70 15.10
N GLY A 97 18.93 -33.87 15.93
CA GLY A 97 17.49 -33.61 15.90
C GLY A 97 16.65 -34.78 16.40
N VAL A 98 17.22 -35.69 17.20
CA VAL A 98 16.45 -36.73 17.88
C VAL A 98 16.08 -36.28 19.30
N PRO A 99 14.89 -36.65 19.81
CA PRO A 99 14.51 -36.31 21.18
C PRO A 99 15.51 -36.88 22.18
N SER A 100 15.99 -36.05 23.11
CA SER A 100 16.87 -36.45 24.22
C SER A 100 16.11 -36.69 25.52
#